data_AF-A0A9P6MQF8-F1
#
_entry.id   AF-A0A9P6MQF8-F1
#
_cell.length_a   1.000
_cell.length_b   1.000
_cell.length_c   1.000
_cell.angle_alpha   90.00
_cell.angle_beta   90.00
_cell.angle_gamma   90.00
#
_symmetry.space_group_name_H-M   'P 1'
#
loop_
_entity.id
_entity.type
_entity.pdbx_description
1 polymer ?
#
loop_
_entity_poly.entity_id
_entity_poly.type
_entity_poly.pdbx_seq_one_letter_code
_entity_poly.pdbx_strand_id
1 'polypeptide(L)'
;MSQAIVLDTFLKNIQSCSKFHGRPNEDVCLWIDEIEEIFAILGTPSARRVQGARLLLRDNARLWVKDYTSPTGEDDVWAHFKASLTGRFDSPNKKYFARTRLWQLKQRSSVTKYITEFETLRAKIDDINEGEAIQAFLNGLKPKLQEHFAGHPIYRQDLSMIKQIAESLDSVQYRNRNPFSTPRPFAYQQQPPVFDPMAMEIDAVDVQRQNRSFRPRDAKQQQIDFANRSCFYCHQPGHQARQCPAKPKYKPQSGKVQSH
;
A
#
# COMPACT_ATOMS: atom_id res chain seq x y z
N MET A 1 -34.60 1.45 31.56
CA MET A 1 -34.47 2.39 30.43
C MET A 1 -35.44 1.96 29.33
N SER A 2 -36.24 2.88 28.81
CA SER A 2 -37.30 2.58 27.83
C SER A 2 -36.71 1.97 26.57
N GLN A 3 -37.31 0.88 26.07
CA GLN A 3 -36.81 0.12 24.94
C GLN A 3 -36.58 0.99 23.67
N ALA A 4 -37.35 2.08 23.51
CA ALA A 4 -37.19 3.06 22.44
C ALA A 4 -35.83 3.78 22.45
N ILE A 5 -35.26 4.04 23.63
CA ILE A 5 -33.97 4.75 23.79
C ILE A 5 -32.81 3.86 23.34
N VAL A 6 -32.91 2.55 23.53
CA VAL A 6 -31.91 1.57 23.08
C VAL A 6 -31.87 1.50 21.56
N LEU A 7 -33.04 1.50 20.91
CA LEU A 7 -33.14 1.49 19.45
C LEU A 7 -32.65 2.82 18.84
N ASP A 8 -32.96 3.96 19.46
CA ASP A 8 -32.53 5.27 18.98
C ASP A 8 -31.01 5.47 19.13
N THR A 9 -30.43 4.98 20.23
CA THR A 9 -28.97 4.94 20.43
C THR A 9 -28.30 4.01 19.44
N PHE A 10 -28.88 2.84 19.16
CA PHE A 10 -28.39 1.91 18.14
C PHE A 10 -28.48 2.50 16.72
N LEU A 11 -29.58 3.19 16.38
CA LEU A 11 -29.76 3.86 15.09
C LEU A 11 -28.75 5.00 14.89
N LYS A 12 -28.41 5.74 15.94
CA LYS A 12 -27.34 6.75 15.92
C LYS A 12 -25.96 6.14 15.69
N ASN A 13 -25.71 4.94 16.22
CA ASN A 13 -24.44 4.22 16.09
C ASN A 13 -24.40 3.21 14.92
N ILE A 14 -25.48 3.07 14.15
CA ILE A 14 -25.61 2.11 13.04
C ILE A 14 -24.60 2.37 11.92
N GLN A 15 -24.15 3.62 11.77
CA GLN A 15 -23.14 3.99 10.78
C GLN A 15 -21.77 3.38 11.10
N SER A 16 -21.48 3.14 12.38
CA SER A 16 -20.24 2.53 12.87
C SER A 16 -20.30 1.00 12.90
N CYS A 17 -21.49 0.41 12.72
CA CYS A 17 -21.67 -1.03 12.76
C CYS A 17 -21.25 -1.70 11.42
N SER A 18 -20.66 -2.88 11.53
CA SER A 18 -20.27 -3.73 10.40
C SER A 18 -21.51 -4.13 9.58
N LYS A 19 -21.49 -3.87 8.27
CA LYS A 19 -22.60 -4.16 7.34
C LYS A 19 -22.29 -5.45 6.57
N PHE A 20 -23.26 -6.36 6.49
CA PHE A 20 -23.12 -7.62 5.76
C PHE A 20 -23.89 -7.57 4.44
N HIS A 21 -23.20 -7.85 3.33
CA HIS A 21 -23.74 -7.76 1.98
C HIS A 21 -24.16 -9.14 1.44
N GLY A 22 -23.77 -10.24 2.09
CA GLY A 22 -24.06 -11.59 1.63
C GLY A 22 -23.17 -12.02 0.45
N ARG A 23 -21.94 -11.51 0.42
CA ARG A 23 -20.95 -11.88 -0.61
C ARG A 23 -20.23 -13.17 -0.20
N PRO A 24 -19.80 -14.02 -1.15
CA PRO A 24 -19.14 -15.28 -0.84
C PRO A 24 -17.75 -15.14 -0.19
N ASN A 25 -17.18 -13.93 -0.17
CA ASN A 25 -15.93 -13.63 0.52
C ASN A 25 -16.12 -13.08 1.94
N GLU A 26 -17.35 -12.73 2.33
CA GLU A 26 -17.69 -12.24 3.67
C GLU A 26 -18.01 -13.44 4.57
N ASP A 27 -17.54 -13.38 5.82
CA ASP A 27 -17.82 -14.44 6.77
C ASP A 27 -19.02 -14.07 7.64
N VAL A 28 -20.11 -14.80 7.43
CA VAL A 28 -21.36 -14.66 8.19
C VAL A 28 -21.13 -14.90 9.68
N CYS A 29 -20.28 -15.87 10.03
CA CYS A 29 -20.08 -16.26 11.43
C CYS A 29 -19.36 -15.13 12.18
N LEU A 30 -18.26 -14.62 11.61
CA LEU A 30 -17.55 -13.47 12.18
C LEU A 30 -18.45 -12.24 12.31
N TRP A 31 -19.28 -11.97 11.30
CA TRP A 31 -20.21 -10.84 11.36
C TRP A 31 -21.30 -11.02 12.43
N ILE A 32 -21.81 -12.24 12.62
CA ILE A 32 -22.74 -12.56 13.70
C ILE A 32 -22.06 -12.30 15.05
N ASP A 33 -20.85 -12.80 15.25
CA ASP A 33 -20.10 -12.65 16.50
C ASP A 33 -19.84 -11.17 16.83
N GLU A 34 -19.40 -10.37 15.86
CA GLU A 34 -19.22 -8.91 15.99
C GLU A 34 -20.51 -8.21 16.44
N ILE A 35 -21.64 -8.59 15.85
CA ILE A 35 -22.94 -8.00 16.19
C ILE A 35 -23.44 -8.46 17.55
N GLU A 36 -23.19 -9.70 17.94
CA GLU A 36 -23.53 -10.19 19.27
C GLU A 36 -22.79 -9.42 20.36
N GLU A 37 -21.50 -9.13 20.13
CA GLU A 37 -20.70 -8.30 21.03
C GLU A 37 -21.26 -6.88 21.13
N ILE A 38 -21.62 -6.26 20.00
CA ILE A 38 -22.26 -4.93 19.98
C ILE A 38 -23.60 -4.96 20.71
N PHE A 39 -24.44 -5.98 20.49
CA PHE A 39 -25.72 -6.11 21.18
C PHE A 39 -25.56 -6.36 22.68
N ALA A 40 -24.50 -7.06 23.10
CA ALA A 40 -24.14 -7.26 24.49
C ALA A 40 -23.75 -5.93 25.15
N ILE A 41 -22.89 -5.14 24.50
CA ILE A 41 -22.47 -3.80 24.97
C ILE A 41 -23.67 -2.86 25.11
N LEU A 42 -24.61 -2.90 24.15
CA LEU A 42 -25.78 -2.04 24.13
C LEU A 42 -26.96 -2.56 24.98
N GLY A 43 -26.84 -3.76 25.56
CA GLY A 43 -27.92 -4.38 26.36
C GLY A 43 -29.20 -4.61 25.56
N THR A 44 -29.10 -4.98 24.28
CA THR A 44 -30.27 -5.09 23.39
C THR A 44 -31.05 -6.40 23.67
N PRO A 45 -32.36 -6.35 23.95
CA PRO A 45 -33.18 -7.54 24.19
C PRO A 45 -33.35 -8.38 22.92
N SER A 46 -33.47 -9.71 23.06
CA SER A 46 -33.54 -10.70 21.97
C SER A 46 -34.59 -10.34 20.91
N ALA A 47 -35.77 -9.88 21.33
CA ALA A 47 -36.86 -9.45 20.46
C ALA A 47 -36.47 -8.34 19.45
N ARG A 48 -35.49 -7.49 19.79
CA ARG A 48 -35.04 -6.37 18.94
C ARG A 48 -33.73 -6.65 18.21
N ARG A 49 -32.97 -7.68 18.61
CA ARG A 49 -31.72 -8.07 17.93
C ARG A 49 -31.97 -8.41 16.46
N VAL A 50 -33.06 -9.12 16.15
CA VAL A 50 -33.44 -9.44 14.77
C VAL A 50 -33.75 -8.17 13.97
N GLN A 51 -34.49 -7.22 14.54
CA GLN A 51 -34.80 -5.95 13.88
C GLN A 51 -33.52 -5.12 13.62
N GLY A 52 -32.61 -5.07 14.60
CA GLY A 52 -31.31 -4.41 14.46
C GLY A 52 -30.44 -5.06 13.39
N ALA A 53 -30.34 -6.40 13.39
CA ALA A 53 -29.58 -7.14 12.39
C ALA A 53 -30.14 -6.93 10.97
N ARG A 54 -31.47 -6.95 10.80
CA ARG A 54 -32.13 -6.64 9.51
C ARG A 54 -31.74 -5.26 8.96
N LEU A 55 -31.48 -4.28 9.83
CA LEU A 55 -31.02 -2.95 9.43
C LEU A 55 -29.54 -2.89 9.03
N LEU A 56 -28.73 -3.89 9.42
CA LEU A 56 -27.31 -4.00 9.08
C LEU A 56 -27.07 -4.86 7.82
N LEU A 57 -28.07 -5.64 7.39
CA LEU A 57 -28.03 -6.42 6.16
C LEU A 57 -28.19 -5.55 4.90
N ARG A 58 -27.36 -5.82 3.88
CA ARG A 58 -27.31 -5.12 2.58
C ARG A 58 -27.34 -6.13 1.43
N ASP A 59 -27.61 -5.64 0.22
CA ASP A 59 -27.58 -6.40 -1.04
C ASP A 59 -28.28 -7.77 -0.97
N ASN A 60 -27.56 -8.86 -1.27
CA ASN A 60 -28.08 -10.23 -1.28
C ASN A 60 -28.64 -10.65 0.08
N ALA A 61 -27.99 -10.22 1.17
CA ALA A 61 -28.47 -10.52 2.51
C ALA A 61 -29.81 -9.83 2.81
N ARG A 62 -30.02 -8.62 2.29
CA ARG A 62 -31.31 -7.92 2.42
C ARG A 62 -32.42 -8.55 1.60
N LEU A 63 -32.10 -9.13 0.44
CA LEU A 63 -33.08 -9.89 -0.35
C LEU A 63 -33.55 -11.13 0.41
N TRP A 64 -32.61 -11.89 0.98
CA TRP A 64 -32.95 -13.07 1.80
C TRP A 64 -33.85 -12.75 3.00
N VAL A 65 -33.68 -11.59 3.65
CA VAL A 65 -34.54 -11.17 4.77
C VAL A 65 -36.01 -11.09 4.38
N LYS A 66 -36.33 -10.79 3.11
CA LYS A 66 -37.72 -10.75 2.64
C LYS A 66 -38.35 -12.13 2.59
N ASP A 67 -37.55 -13.14 2.27
CA ASP A 67 -37.97 -14.54 2.20
C ASP A 67 -37.91 -15.23 3.58
N TYR A 68 -37.21 -14.62 4.54
CA TYR A 68 -37.11 -15.11 5.91
C TYR A 68 -38.43 -14.93 6.67
N THR A 69 -39.04 -16.06 7.06
CA THR A 69 -40.20 -16.09 7.94
C THR A 69 -39.74 -16.33 9.36
N SER A 70 -40.05 -15.41 10.29
CA SER A 70 -39.74 -15.61 11.71
C SER A 70 -40.65 -16.69 12.30
N PRO A 71 -40.12 -17.68 13.04
CA PRO A 71 -40.94 -18.61 13.78
C PRO A 71 -41.79 -17.81 14.78
N THR A 72 -43.10 -18.04 14.75
CA THR A 72 -44.05 -17.34 15.61
C THR A 72 -44.22 -18.19 16.85
N GLY A 73 -43.56 -17.82 17.96
CA GLY A 73 -43.77 -18.46 19.27
C GLY A 73 -42.63 -19.29 19.86
N GLU A 74 -41.41 -19.22 19.32
CA GLU A 74 -40.23 -19.85 19.98
C GLU A 74 -39.50 -18.88 20.92
N ASP A 75 -39.01 -19.42 22.04
CA ASP A 75 -38.34 -18.71 23.12
C ASP A 75 -36.98 -18.07 22.72
N ASP A 76 -36.46 -18.35 21.52
CA ASP A 76 -35.20 -17.76 21.04
C ASP A 76 -35.19 -17.38 19.55
N VAL A 77 -36.03 -16.39 19.21
CA VAL A 77 -36.15 -15.81 17.86
C VAL A 77 -34.80 -15.37 17.27
N TRP A 78 -33.83 -15.01 18.12
CA TRP A 78 -32.48 -14.63 17.69
C TRP A 78 -31.64 -15.85 17.29
N ALA A 79 -31.67 -16.94 18.07
CA ALA A 79 -30.97 -18.17 17.73
C ALA A 79 -31.44 -18.75 16.39
N HIS A 80 -32.74 -18.77 16.13
CA HIS A 80 -33.28 -19.23 14.85
C HIS A 80 -32.84 -18.34 13.68
N PHE A 81 -32.79 -17.01 13.89
CA PHE A 81 -32.29 -16.08 12.88
C PHE A 81 -30.82 -16.35 12.54
N LYS A 82 -29.96 -16.58 13.55
CA LYS A 82 -28.55 -16.96 13.35
C LYS A 82 -28.45 -18.24 12.53
N ALA A 83 -29.14 -19.30 12.93
CA ALA A 83 -29.12 -20.60 12.26
C ALA A 83 -29.61 -20.52 10.80
N SER A 84 -30.63 -19.72 10.54
CA SER A 84 -31.15 -19.52 9.17
C SER A 84 -30.19 -18.69 8.31
N LEU A 85 -29.54 -17.68 8.90
CA LEU A 85 -28.58 -16.83 8.22
C LEU A 85 -27.30 -17.60 7.89
N THR A 86 -26.78 -18.37 8.85
CA THR A 86 -25.65 -19.28 8.61
C THR A 86 -26.06 -20.34 7.59
N GLY A 87 -27.18 -21.04 7.73
CA GLY A 87 -27.61 -22.04 6.75
C GLY A 87 -27.71 -21.52 5.29
N ARG A 88 -28.05 -20.23 5.10
CA ARG A 88 -28.13 -19.62 3.76
C ARG A 88 -26.78 -19.14 3.22
N PHE A 89 -25.97 -18.49 4.04
CA PHE A 89 -24.77 -17.77 3.61
C PHE A 89 -23.47 -18.43 4.04
N ASP A 90 -23.53 -19.39 4.96
CA ASP A 90 -22.45 -20.31 5.25
C ASP A 90 -22.30 -21.24 4.06
N SER A 91 -21.35 -20.92 3.18
CA SER A 91 -21.02 -21.85 2.11
C SER A 91 -20.34 -23.06 2.75
N PRO A 92 -20.86 -24.29 2.58
CA PRO A 92 -20.17 -25.49 3.06
C PRO A 92 -18.77 -25.63 2.46
N ASN A 93 -18.52 -24.93 1.35
CA ASN A 93 -17.24 -24.87 0.65
C ASN A 93 -16.35 -23.71 1.11
N LYS A 94 -16.62 -22.99 2.21
CA LYS A 94 -15.75 -21.89 2.69
C LYS A 94 -14.30 -22.33 2.82
N LYS A 95 -14.05 -23.50 3.40
CA LYS A 95 -12.71 -24.10 3.51
C LYS A 95 -12.10 -24.37 2.14
N TYR A 96 -12.89 -24.95 1.22
CA TYR A 96 -12.46 -25.19 -0.16
C TYR A 96 -12.11 -23.90 -0.92
N PHE A 97 -12.94 -22.85 -0.80
CA PHE A 97 -12.69 -21.55 -1.42
C PHE A 97 -11.50 -20.83 -0.78
N ALA A 98 -11.35 -20.88 0.54
CA ALA A 98 -10.18 -20.35 1.23
C ALA A 98 -8.91 -21.05 0.77
N ARG A 99 -8.92 -22.40 0.66
CA ARG A 99 -7.80 -23.20 0.16
C ARG A 99 -7.49 -22.85 -1.29
N THR A 100 -8.49 -22.80 -2.16
CA THR A 100 -8.33 -22.38 -3.56
C THR A 100 -7.75 -20.97 -3.67
N ARG A 101 -8.23 -20.04 -2.84
CA ARG A 101 -7.74 -18.66 -2.78
C ARG A 101 -6.31 -18.59 -2.30
N LEU A 102 -5.93 -19.40 -1.31
CA LEU A 102 -4.57 -19.49 -0.78
C LEU A 102 -3.61 -20.00 -1.87
N TRP A 103 -3.99 -21.03 -2.64
CA TRP A 103 -3.20 -21.52 -3.77
C TRP A 103 -3.10 -20.54 -4.94
N GLN A 104 -4.10 -19.69 -5.13
CA GLN A 104 -4.11 -18.66 -6.18
C GLN A 104 -3.55 -17.31 -5.70
N LEU A 105 -3.18 -17.19 -4.43
CA LEU A 105 -2.70 -15.94 -3.85
C LEU A 105 -1.38 -15.56 -4.52
N LYS A 106 -1.28 -14.33 -5.01
CA LYS A 106 -0.06 -13.81 -5.65
C LYS A 106 0.30 -12.45 -5.07
N GLN A 107 1.57 -12.24 -4.80
CA GLN A 107 2.12 -10.99 -4.33
C GLN A 107 2.04 -9.93 -5.43
N ARG A 108 1.04 -9.04 -5.33
CA ARG A 108 0.84 -7.92 -6.28
C ARG A 108 1.62 -6.67 -5.89
N SER A 109 1.68 -6.35 -4.60
CA SER A 109 2.25 -5.11 -4.07
C SER A 109 3.43 -5.39 -3.13
N SER A 110 3.35 -4.96 -1.86
CA SER A 110 4.38 -5.21 -0.85
C SER A 110 4.28 -6.64 -0.31
N VAL A 111 5.41 -7.16 0.17
CA VAL A 111 5.45 -8.46 0.86
C VAL A 111 4.58 -8.44 2.12
N THR A 112 4.62 -7.37 2.93
CA THR A 112 3.82 -7.28 4.16
C THR A 112 2.31 -7.42 3.91
N LYS A 113 1.77 -6.77 2.86
CA LYS A 113 0.34 -6.93 2.50
C LYS A 113 0.03 -8.37 2.09
N TYR A 114 0.92 -8.98 1.31
CA TYR A 114 0.79 -10.38 0.92
C TYR A 114 0.84 -11.33 2.13
N ILE A 115 1.73 -11.09 3.10
CA ILE A 115 1.81 -11.87 4.34
C ILE A 115 0.50 -11.76 5.13
N THR A 116 -0.07 -10.55 5.27
CA THR A 116 -1.34 -10.37 5.98
C THR A 116 -2.50 -11.09 5.28
N GLU A 117 -2.57 -11.03 3.95
CA GLU A 117 -3.58 -11.77 3.17
C GLU A 117 -3.38 -13.29 3.30
N PHE A 118 -2.14 -13.75 3.35
CA PHE A 118 -1.83 -15.17 3.51
C PHE A 118 -2.23 -15.68 4.91
N GLU A 119 -1.88 -14.96 5.98
CA GLU A 119 -2.23 -15.34 7.36
C GLU A 119 -3.73 -15.33 7.59
N THR A 120 -4.44 -14.34 7.03
CA THR A 120 -5.90 -14.28 7.15
C THR A 120 -6.59 -15.44 6.41
N LEU A 121 -6.04 -15.92 5.30
CA LEU A 121 -6.54 -17.12 4.62
C LEU A 121 -6.16 -18.40 5.36
N ARG A 122 -4.94 -18.47 5.92
CA ARG A 122 -4.49 -19.60 6.74
C ARG A 122 -5.34 -19.76 8.00
N ALA A 123 -5.68 -18.67 8.67
CA ALA A 123 -6.52 -18.67 9.86
C ALA A 123 -7.96 -19.20 9.60
N LYS A 124 -8.41 -19.22 8.34
CA LYS A 124 -9.71 -19.78 7.93
C LYS A 124 -9.65 -21.29 7.63
N ILE A 125 -8.45 -21.89 7.63
CA ILE A 125 -8.21 -23.28 7.23
C ILE A 125 -7.55 -24.01 8.40
N ASP A 126 -8.32 -24.81 9.12
CA ASP A 126 -7.84 -25.52 10.32
C ASP A 126 -6.91 -26.71 10.00
N ASP A 127 -6.95 -27.22 8.76
CA ASP A 127 -6.36 -28.50 8.33
C ASP A 127 -5.11 -28.36 7.43
N ILE A 128 -4.53 -27.16 7.30
CA ILE A 128 -3.40 -26.96 6.40
C ILE A 128 -2.08 -27.46 7.01
N ASN A 129 -1.40 -28.36 6.30
CA ASN A 129 -0.06 -28.79 6.68
C ASN A 129 0.96 -27.66 6.46
N GLU A 130 1.95 -27.56 7.33
CA GLU A 130 2.98 -26.52 7.26
C GLU A 130 3.79 -26.60 5.96
N GLY A 131 4.09 -27.81 5.48
CA GLY A 131 4.74 -28.01 4.18
C GLY A 131 3.93 -27.49 3.00
N GLU A 132 2.60 -27.71 3.01
CA GLU A 132 1.70 -27.17 1.97
C GLU A 132 1.61 -25.64 2.05
N ALA A 133 1.56 -25.09 3.27
CA ALA A 133 1.55 -23.65 3.50
C ALA A 133 2.83 -22.99 2.98
N ILE A 134 4.00 -23.60 3.21
CA ILE A 134 5.30 -23.12 2.70
C ILE A 134 5.30 -23.13 1.16
N GLN A 135 4.85 -24.23 0.54
CA GLN A 135 4.79 -24.32 -0.92
C GLN A 135 3.84 -23.29 -1.53
N ALA A 136 2.63 -23.14 -0.97
CA ALA A 136 1.69 -22.14 -1.41
C ALA A 136 2.25 -20.71 -1.26
N PHE A 137 2.90 -20.42 -0.13
CA PHE A 137 3.51 -19.12 0.12
C PHE A 137 4.59 -18.80 -0.92
N LEU A 138 5.51 -19.74 -1.18
CA LEU A 138 6.59 -19.56 -2.16
C LEU A 138 6.04 -19.40 -3.59
N ASN A 139 5.04 -20.19 -3.98
CA ASN A 139 4.42 -20.11 -5.31
C ASN A 139 3.72 -18.77 -5.57
N GLY A 140 3.23 -18.11 -4.51
CA GLY A 140 2.60 -16.80 -4.62
C GLY A 140 3.56 -15.61 -4.60
N LEU A 141 4.83 -15.78 -4.21
CA LEU A 141 5.83 -14.69 -4.22
C LEU A 141 6.19 -14.22 -5.63
N LYS A 142 6.74 -13.02 -5.75
CA LYS A 142 7.27 -12.53 -7.04
C LYS A 142 8.44 -13.41 -7.54
N PRO A 143 8.63 -13.54 -8.86
CA PRO A 143 9.68 -14.39 -9.46
C PRO A 143 11.09 -14.11 -8.92
N LYS A 144 11.43 -12.83 -8.66
CA LYS A 144 12.73 -12.45 -8.10
C LYS A 144 12.99 -13.03 -6.71
N LEU A 145 11.95 -13.08 -5.87
CA LEU A 145 12.07 -13.66 -4.54
C LEU A 145 12.07 -15.19 -4.63
N GLN A 146 11.26 -15.76 -5.54
CA GLN A 146 11.26 -17.20 -5.80
C GLN A 146 12.65 -17.72 -6.19
N GLU A 147 13.37 -17.00 -7.06
CA GLU A 147 14.73 -17.35 -7.47
C GLU A 147 15.71 -17.35 -6.29
N HIS A 148 15.63 -16.35 -5.41
CA HIS A 148 16.44 -16.29 -4.19
C HIS A 148 16.19 -17.51 -3.27
N PHE A 149 14.92 -17.90 -3.08
CA PHE A 149 14.57 -19.08 -2.29
C PHE A 149 14.81 -20.41 -3.03
N ALA A 150 15.00 -20.39 -4.36
CA ALA A 150 15.39 -21.56 -5.14
C ALA A 150 16.84 -21.97 -4.92
N GLY A 151 17.74 -20.99 -4.76
CA GLY A 151 19.16 -21.22 -4.47
C GLY A 151 19.45 -21.68 -3.03
N HIS A 152 18.49 -21.53 -2.11
CA HIS A 152 18.70 -21.81 -0.68
C HIS A 152 17.59 -22.69 -0.09
N PRO A 153 17.70 -24.02 -0.21
CA PRO A 153 16.67 -24.96 0.29
C PRO A 153 16.55 -24.97 1.82
N ILE A 154 17.57 -24.51 2.55
CA ILE A 154 17.57 -24.42 4.02
C ILE A 154 16.43 -23.54 4.53
N TYR A 155 16.07 -22.49 3.78
CA TYR A 155 15.00 -21.58 4.18
C TYR A 155 13.60 -22.18 4.02
N ARG A 156 13.43 -23.35 3.39
CA ARG A 156 12.12 -23.99 3.19
C ARG A 156 11.63 -24.81 4.39
N GLN A 157 12.33 -24.74 5.51
CA GLN A 157 12.00 -25.54 6.70
C GLN A 157 11.03 -24.82 7.64
N ASP A 158 11.08 -23.48 7.69
CA ASP A 158 10.25 -22.68 8.59
C ASP A 158 9.58 -21.53 7.84
N LEU A 159 8.26 -21.48 7.95
CA LEU A 159 7.43 -20.47 7.33
C LEU A 159 7.67 -19.07 7.93
N SER A 160 7.99 -18.97 9.22
CA SER A 160 8.32 -17.71 9.89
C SER A 160 9.59 -17.11 9.33
N MET A 161 10.64 -17.92 9.19
CA MET A 161 11.91 -17.51 8.59
C MET A 161 11.75 -17.01 7.15
N ILE A 162 10.96 -17.69 6.31
CA ILE A 162 10.70 -17.25 4.93
C ILE A 162 10.04 -15.88 4.91
N LYS A 163 9.05 -15.62 5.78
CA LYS A 163 8.36 -14.34 5.88
C LYS A 163 9.34 -13.21 6.23
N GLN A 164 10.17 -13.40 7.25
CA GLN A 164 11.16 -12.40 7.67
C GLN A 164 12.18 -12.10 6.56
N ILE A 165 12.69 -13.13 5.89
CA ILE A 165 13.63 -12.96 4.78
C ILE A 165 12.94 -12.24 3.62
N ALA A 166 11.71 -12.60 3.27
CA ALA A 166 10.96 -11.96 2.20
C ALA A 166 10.72 -10.46 2.48
N GLU A 167 10.39 -10.09 3.73
CA GLU A 167 10.23 -8.69 4.12
C GLU A 167 11.55 -7.91 4.05
N SER A 168 12.64 -8.48 4.56
CA SER A 168 13.95 -7.83 4.51
C SER A 168 14.40 -7.60 3.05
N LEU A 169 14.21 -8.57 2.16
CA LEU A 169 14.54 -8.45 0.74
C LEU A 169 13.67 -7.41 0.02
N ASP A 170 12.37 -7.34 0.30
CA ASP A 170 11.47 -6.34 -0.30
C ASP A 170 11.85 -4.91 0.15
N SER A 171 12.26 -4.75 1.42
CA SER A 171 12.72 -3.46 1.95
C SER A 171 14.00 -2.96 1.26
N VAL A 172 14.95 -3.87 0.99
CA VAL A 172 16.20 -3.57 0.27
C VAL A 172 15.92 -3.27 -1.20
N GLN A 173 15.03 -4.03 -1.85
CA GLN A 173 14.64 -3.79 -3.23
C GLN A 173 13.88 -2.47 -3.40
N TYR A 174 13.05 -2.07 -2.42
CA TYR A 174 12.39 -0.77 -2.42
C TYR A 174 13.40 0.38 -2.29
N ARG A 175 14.41 0.25 -1.42
CA ARG A 175 15.53 1.21 -1.33
C ARG A 175 16.32 1.31 -2.64
N ASN A 176 16.61 0.19 -3.28
CA ASN A 176 17.33 0.16 -4.57
C ASN A 176 16.49 0.59 -5.78
N ARG A 177 15.16 0.62 -5.67
CA ARG A 177 14.28 1.17 -6.72
C ARG A 177 14.31 2.69 -6.82
N ASN A 178 14.96 3.37 -5.88
CA ASN A 178 15.16 4.82 -5.91
C ASN A 178 16.64 5.20 -6.10
N PRO A 179 17.28 4.87 -7.25
CA PRO A 179 18.68 5.20 -7.51
C PRO A 179 18.95 6.72 -7.66
N PHE A 180 17.93 7.57 -7.48
CA PHE A 180 18.03 9.04 -7.56
C PHE A 180 18.02 9.77 -6.21
N SER A 181 17.98 9.06 -5.08
CA SER A 181 18.25 9.69 -3.78
C SER A 181 19.73 9.54 -3.43
N THR A 182 20.60 10.17 -4.22
CA THR A 182 21.94 10.51 -3.71
C THR A 182 21.75 11.38 -2.48
N PRO A 183 22.42 11.11 -1.34
CA PRO A 183 22.42 12.05 -0.23
C PRO A 183 22.96 13.37 -0.79
N ARG A 184 22.14 14.42 -0.75
CA ARG A 184 22.64 15.77 -1.05
C ARG A 184 23.81 16.00 -0.10
N PRO A 185 25.03 16.31 -0.59
CA PRO A 185 26.09 16.72 0.30
C PRO A 185 25.57 17.93 1.09
N PHE A 186 25.83 17.94 2.40
CA PHE A 186 25.43 19.01 3.32
C PHE A 186 25.60 20.37 2.63
N ALA A 187 24.48 21.00 2.31
CA ALA A 187 24.49 22.39 1.93
C ALA A 187 24.97 23.15 3.16
N TYR A 188 26.17 23.72 3.10
CA TYR A 188 26.56 24.80 4.00
C TYR A 188 25.39 25.79 4.00
N GLN A 189 24.72 25.94 5.14
CA GLN A 189 23.77 27.04 5.34
C GLN A 189 24.57 28.32 5.18
N GLN A 190 24.55 28.91 3.99
CA GLN A 190 24.91 30.31 3.85
C GLN A 190 23.76 31.08 4.50
N GLN A 191 24.10 31.77 5.60
CA GLN A 191 23.21 32.74 6.23
C GLN A 191 22.78 33.75 5.16
N PRO A 192 21.51 34.20 5.17
CA PRO A 192 21.07 35.24 4.25
C PRO A 192 21.87 36.53 4.52
N PRO A 193 22.35 37.24 3.49
CA PRO A 193 23.02 38.52 3.70
C PRO A 193 22.01 39.52 4.26
N VAL A 194 22.46 40.28 5.26
CA VAL A 194 21.73 41.37 5.88
C VAL A 194 21.34 42.37 4.79
N PHE A 195 20.04 42.67 4.71
CA PHE A 195 19.49 43.66 3.78
C PHE A 195 19.95 45.05 4.22
N ASP A 196 20.94 45.61 3.52
CA ASP A 196 21.34 47.01 3.66
C ASP A 196 20.42 47.86 2.76
N PRO A 197 19.56 48.73 3.30
CA PRO A 197 18.56 49.45 2.54
C PRO A 197 19.11 50.64 1.73
N MET A 198 20.43 50.81 1.56
CA MET A 198 21.01 51.96 0.85
C MET A 198 21.96 51.65 -0.33
N ALA A 199 22.04 50.41 -0.83
CA ALA A 199 22.86 50.13 -2.01
C ALA A 199 22.11 50.41 -3.33
N MET A 200 22.49 51.49 -4.02
CA MET A 200 21.92 51.90 -5.32
C MET A 200 22.24 50.93 -6.48
N GLU A 201 21.27 50.84 -7.40
CA GLU A 201 21.20 50.02 -8.62
C GLU A 201 22.32 50.31 -9.65
N ILE A 202 23.41 49.53 -9.70
CA ILE A 202 24.29 49.52 -10.90
C ILE A 202 24.69 48.11 -11.39
N ASP A 203 24.50 47.01 -10.62
CA ASP A 203 24.93 45.67 -11.05
C ASP A 203 23.82 44.73 -11.56
N ALA A 204 22.61 45.25 -11.81
CA ALA A 204 21.48 44.44 -12.30
C ALA A 204 21.63 43.91 -13.74
N VAL A 205 22.74 44.19 -14.44
CA VAL A 205 22.97 43.74 -15.82
C VAL A 205 23.85 42.48 -15.91
N ASP A 206 24.64 42.14 -14.87
CA ASP A 206 25.64 41.06 -14.98
C ASP A 206 25.19 39.70 -14.39
N VAL A 207 24.17 39.68 -13.53
CA VAL A 207 23.59 38.44 -13.00
C VAL A 207 22.79 37.67 -14.07
N GLN A 208 22.25 38.37 -15.08
CA GLN A 208 21.55 37.73 -16.20
C GLN A 208 22.50 37.07 -17.22
N ARG A 209 23.79 37.45 -17.24
CA ARG A 209 24.77 36.88 -18.18
C ARG A 209 25.38 35.57 -17.68
N GLN A 210 25.53 35.40 -16.36
CA GLN A 210 26.14 34.19 -15.80
C GLN A 210 25.15 33.01 -15.68
N ASN A 211 23.84 33.27 -15.66
CA ASN A 211 22.83 32.22 -15.48
C ASN A 211 22.25 31.64 -16.79
N ARG A 212 22.84 31.93 -17.95
CA ARG A 212 22.44 31.32 -19.25
C ARG A 212 23.06 29.94 -19.53
N SER A 213 23.92 29.41 -18.66
CA SER A 213 24.60 28.13 -18.91
C SER A 213 23.85 26.87 -18.46
N PHE A 214 22.63 26.96 -17.94
CA PHE A 214 21.80 25.78 -17.67
C PHE A 214 20.35 26.00 -18.14
N ARG A 215 20.15 26.03 -19.46
CA ARG A 215 18.84 25.63 -20.00
C ARG A 215 18.74 24.11 -19.90
N PRO A 216 17.64 23.54 -19.37
CA PRO A 216 17.39 22.12 -19.44
C PRO A 216 17.48 21.68 -20.90
N ARG A 217 18.27 20.63 -21.15
CA ARG A 217 18.63 20.25 -22.51
C ARG A 217 17.50 19.43 -23.15
N ASP A 218 16.89 19.94 -24.22
CA ASP A 218 15.88 19.20 -24.98
C ASP A 218 16.45 17.88 -25.51
N ALA A 219 15.82 16.76 -25.13
CA ALA A 219 16.28 15.41 -25.47
C ALA A 219 16.32 15.16 -26.99
N LYS A 220 15.45 15.81 -27.76
CA LYS A 220 15.44 15.74 -29.24
C LYS A 220 16.70 16.33 -29.87
N GLN A 221 17.20 17.46 -29.36
CA GLN A 221 18.36 18.12 -29.94
C GLN A 221 19.64 17.29 -29.74
N GLN A 222 19.76 16.62 -28.58
CA GLN A 222 20.87 15.71 -28.29
C GLN A 222 21.00 14.58 -29.29
N GLN A 223 19.87 14.02 -29.71
CA GLN A 223 19.86 12.90 -30.64
C GLN A 223 20.29 13.33 -32.05
N ILE A 224 19.92 14.54 -32.47
CA ILE A 224 20.35 15.16 -33.72
C ILE A 224 21.86 15.46 -33.69
N ASP A 225 22.35 16.04 -32.60
CA ASP A 225 23.78 16.37 -32.46
C ASP A 225 24.66 15.12 -32.41
N PHE A 226 24.16 14.05 -31.77
CA PHE A 226 24.85 12.76 -31.71
C PHE A 226 24.89 12.08 -33.09
N ALA A 227 23.79 12.10 -33.84
CA ALA A 227 23.73 11.57 -35.20
C ALA A 227 24.66 12.33 -36.16
N ASN A 228 24.70 13.67 -36.05
CA ASN A 228 25.47 14.54 -36.94
C ASN A 228 26.91 14.80 -36.46
N ARG A 229 27.34 14.18 -35.35
CA ARG A 229 28.64 14.39 -34.69
C ARG A 229 28.98 15.89 -34.53
N SER A 230 27.98 16.68 -34.17
CA SER A 230 28.13 18.12 -33.95
C SER A 230 28.45 18.44 -32.48
N CYS A 231 29.01 19.62 -32.26
CA CYS A 231 29.41 20.07 -30.94
C CYS A 231 28.19 20.25 -30.02
N PHE A 232 28.14 19.54 -28.89
CA PHE A 232 27.05 19.64 -27.90
C PHE A 232 26.93 20.98 -27.15
N TYR A 233 27.65 22.02 -27.55
CA TYR A 233 27.58 23.36 -26.98
C TYR A 233 27.13 24.41 -28.02
N CYS A 234 27.65 24.35 -29.24
CA CYS A 234 27.32 25.30 -30.32
C CYS A 234 26.62 24.67 -31.54
N HIS A 235 26.37 23.35 -31.51
CA HIS A 235 25.69 22.56 -32.53
C HIS A 235 26.35 22.54 -33.92
N GLN A 236 27.61 23.00 -34.03
CA GLN A 236 28.37 22.98 -35.28
C GLN A 236 29.19 21.69 -35.45
N PRO A 237 29.27 21.11 -36.66
CA PRO A 237 30.09 19.92 -36.92
C PRO A 237 31.59 20.23 -36.90
N GLY A 238 32.41 19.19 -36.67
CA GLY A 238 33.88 19.27 -36.79
C GLY A 238 34.66 19.45 -35.47
N HIS A 239 34.00 19.64 -34.33
CA HIS A 239 34.67 19.66 -33.02
C HIS A 239 33.75 19.17 -31.89
N GLN A 240 34.35 18.67 -30.80
CA GLN A 240 33.59 18.25 -29.61
C GLN A 240 33.46 19.40 -28.61
N ALA A 241 32.47 19.33 -27.73
CA ALA A 241 32.16 20.39 -26.76
C ALA A 241 33.32 20.76 -25.81
N ARG A 242 34.36 19.94 -25.68
CA ARG A 242 35.57 20.24 -24.91
C ARG A 242 36.54 21.19 -25.64
N GLN A 243 36.50 21.17 -26.97
CA GLN A 243 37.35 21.98 -27.85
C GLN A 243 36.56 23.10 -28.52
N CYS A 244 35.41 23.47 -27.94
CA CYS A 244 34.54 24.48 -28.52
C CYS A 244 35.14 25.88 -28.32
N PRO A 245 35.41 26.63 -29.40
CA PRO A 245 36.00 27.97 -29.32
C PRO A 245 35.07 28.98 -28.65
N ALA A 246 33.76 28.70 -28.57
CA ALA A 246 32.78 29.53 -27.91
C ALA A 246 32.71 29.35 -26.38
N LYS A 247 33.46 28.40 -25.80
CA LYS A 247 33.47 28.21 -24.34
C LYS A 247 34.46 29.18 -23.66
N PRO A 248 34.03 29.91 -22.61
CA PRO A 248 34.94 30.77 -21.86
C PRO A 248 36.01 29.93 -21.15
N LYS A 249 37.30 30.28 -21.36
CA LYS A 249 38.42 29.62 -20.69
C LYS A 249 38.50 30.08 -19.24
N TYR A 250 38.33 29.16 -18.29
CA TYR A 250 38.45 29.42 -16.86
C TYR A 250 39.90 29.79 -16.49
N LYS A 251 40.11 30.96 -15.86
CA LYS A 251 41.40 31.33 -15.25
C LYS A 251 41.36 31.00 -13.75
N PRO A 252 42.19 30.08 -13.24
CA PRO A 252 42.27 29.85 -11.80
C PRO A 252 42.94 31.06 -11.10
N GLN A 253 42.32 31.56 -10.02
CA GLN A 253 42.89 32.60 -9.16
C GLN A 253 44.06 32.02 -8.35
N SER A 254 45.22 32.67 -8.46
CA SER A 254 46.44 32.37 -7.71
C SER A 254 46.23 32.51 -6.20
N GLY A 255 46.56 31.45 -5.45
CA GLY A 255 46.46 31.39 -3.99
C GLY A 255 47.45 32.33 -3.28
N LYS A 256 46.98 32.98 -2.20
CA LYS A 256 47.82 33.76 -1.28
C LYS A 256 48.66 32.81 -0.42
N VAL A 257 49.97 32.99 -0.46
CA VAL A 257 50.95 32.40 0.46
C VAL A 257 50.83 33.13 1.81
N GLN A 258 50.60 32.39 2.90
CA GLN A 258 50.72 32.91 4.27
C GLN A 258 52.18 32.80 4.69
N SER A 259 52.80 33.93 5.02
CA SER A 259 54.12 34.02 5.65
C SER A 259 54.00 33.86 7.17
N HIS A 260 54.89 33.03 7.72
CA HIS A 260 55.15 32.83 9.15
C HIS A 260 55.58 34.10 9.87
#